data_AF-A5ZTA7-F1
#
_entry.id   AF-A5ZTA7-F1
#
_cell.length_a   1.000
_cell.length_b   1.000
_cell.length_c   1.000
_cell.angle_alpha   90.00
_cell.angle_beta   90.00
_cell.angle_gamma   90.00
#
_symmetry.space_group_name_H-M   'P 1'
#
loop_
_entity.id
_entity.type
_entity.pdbx_description
1 polymer ?
#
loop_
_entity_poly.entity_id
_entity_poly.type
_entity_poly.pdbx_seq_one_letter_code
_entity_poly.pdbx_strand_id
1 'polypeptide(L)'
;MKYDAMKHQGSKGEKYTADMVGEAAGDSGRTVQRYIRLAALSDALLEYVDNNKIPMIVGEKLSYLKPEEQEWLLEVIANSSIFPTKQQAEQLKECSANGKLNQSYIYAVLLKKESSKINVTIPAKKIGNYFPETYSKEQIEEVIFMLLDKWKENKKGVADAEDTV
;
A
#
# COMPACT_ATOMS: atom_id res chain seq x y z
N MET A 1 -18.97 -22.18 -29.24
CA MET A 1 -17.64 -21.96 -29.87
C MET A 1 -17.47 -20.47 -30.14
N LYS A 2 -16.26 -19.93 -29.90
CA LYS A 2 -15.78 -18.56 -30.20
C LYS A 2 -16.00 -17.44 -29.16
N TYR A 3 -15.75 -17.69 -27.87
CA TYR A 3 -15.39 -16.60 -26.94
C TYR A 3 -13.97 -16.75 -26.36
N ASP A 4 -13.46 -17.98 -26.20
CA ASP A 4 -12.06 -18.22 -25.79
C ASP A 4 -11.02 -17.99 -26.89
N ALA A 5 -11.43 -17.89 -28.16
CA ALA A 5 -10.51 -17.68 -29.28
C ALA A 5 -10.20 -16.19 -29.54
N MET A 6 -10.90 -15.26 -28.89
CA MET A 6 -10.81 -13.82 -29.18
C MET A 6 -9.97 -13.04 -28.16
N LYS A 7 -9.55 -13.69 -27.05
CA LYS A 7 -8.55 -13.16 -26.10
C LYS A 7 -7.09 -13.47 -26.48
N HIS A 8 -6.87 -14.14 -27.60
CA HIS A 8 -5.54 -14.54 -28.08
C HIS A 8 -5.23 -14.03 -29.50
N GLN A 9 -5.64 -12.81 -29.84
CA GLN A 9 -5.08 -12.14 -31.03
C GLN A 9 -3.84 -11.31 -30.67
N GLY A 10 -2.90 -11.94 -29.97
CA GLY A 10 -1.48 -11.59 -30.04
C GLY A 10 -0.85 -12.64 -30.92
N SER A 11 -0.68 -12.34 -32.21
CA SER A 11 0.16 -13.17 -33.07
C SER A 11 1.54 -13.26 -32.43
N LYS A 12 2.05 -14.47 -32.22
CA LYS A 12 3.47 -14.71 -31.90
C LYS A 12 4.33 -14.31 -33.10
N GLY A 13 4.43 -13.01 -33.37
CA GLY A 13 5.59 -12.42 -34.01
C GLY A 13 6.70 -12.25 -32.97
N GLU A 14 7.91 -11.97 -33.42
CA GLU A 14 9.12 -11.84 -32.57
C GLU A 14 9.01 -10.76 -31.47
N LYS A 15 7.94 -9.94 -31.44
CA LYS A 15 7.60 -8.97 -30.39
C LYS A 15 6.11 -9.01 -30.04
N TYR A 16 5.75 -8.72 -28.79
CA TYR A 16 4.34 -8.59 -28.37
C TYR A 16 3.72 -7.30 -28.94
N THR A 17 2.43 -7.35 -29.32
CA THR A 17 1.70 -6.19 -29.88
C THR A 17 1.77 -4.94 -29.00
N ALA A 18 1.73 -5.12 -27.67
CA ALA A 18 1.85 -4.02 -26.72
C ALA A 18 3.23 -3.33 -26.78
N ASP A 19 4.30 -4.10 -27.03
CA ASP A 19 5.65 -3.55 -27.17
C ASP A 19 5.77 -2.74 -28.46
N MET A 20 5.15 -3.20 -29.55
CA MET A 20 5.13 -2.44 -30.81
C MET A 20 4.36 -1.11 -30.68
N VAL A 21 3.19 -1.15 -30.03
CA VAL A 21 2.40 0.07 -29.78
C VAL A 21 3.15 1.02 -28.84
N GLY A 22 3.81 0.48 -27.81
CA GLY A 22 4.64 1.25 -26.89
C GLY A 22 5.78 1.95 -27.62
N GLU A 23 6.58 1.21 -28.41
CA GLU A 23 7.71 1.75 -29.18
C GLU A 23 7.28 2.91 -30.08
N ALA A 24 6.11 2.84 -30.73
CA ALA A 24 5.58 3.91 -31.57
C ALA A 24 5.18 5.18 -30.79
N ALA A 25 4.77 5.03 -29.52
CA ALA A 25 4.36 6.12 -28.64
C ALA A 25 5.49 6.62 -27.71
N GLY A 26 6.68 6.01 -27.75
CA GLY A 26 7.76 6.25 -26.80
C GLY A 26 7.53 5.63 -25.41
N ASP A 27 6.57 4.72 -25.31
CA ASP A 27 6.17 4.02 -24.10
C ASP A 27 6.69 2.58 -24.05
N SER A 28 6.71 2.00 -22.85
CA SER A 28 6.94 0.55 -22.73
C SER A 28 5.65 -0.22 -23.01
N GLY A 29 5.74 -1.46 -23.50
CA GLY A 29 4.55 -2.32 -23.61
C GLY A 29 3.84 -2.56 -22.27
N ARG A 30 4.56 -2.45 -21.15
CA ARG A 30 3.97 -2.43 -19.79
C ARG A 30 3.10 -1.20 -19.56
N THR A 31 3.49 -0.02 -20.05
CA THR A 31 2.66 1.20 -19.98
C THR A 31 1.39 1.02 -20.80
N VAL A 32 1.51 0.47 -22.02
CA VAL A 32 0.35 0.19 -22.89
C VAL A 32 -0.62 -0.79 -22.22
N GLN A 33 -0.11 -1.88 -21.65
CA GLN A 33 -0.93 -2.83 -20.90
C GLN A 33 -1.66 -2.18 -19.72
N ARG A 34 -0.99 -1.25 -19.01
CA ARG A 34 -1.64 -0.48 -17.94
C ARG A 34 -2.79 0.35 -18.48
N TYR A 35 -2.62 1.08 -19.58
CA TYR A 35 -3.70 1.86 -20.20
C TYR A 35 -4.89 0.99 -20.58
N ILE A 36 -4.64 -0.14 -21.26
CA ILE A 36 -5.69 -1.11 -21.61
C ILE A 36 -6.42 -1.58 -20.35
N ARG A 37 -5.67 -1.79 -19.26
CA ARG A 37 -6.21 -2.33 -18.03
C ARG A 37 -7.12 -1.33 -17.29
N LEU A 38 -6.84 -0.04 -17.36
CA LEU A 38 -7.68 1.01 -16.77
C LEU A 38 -9.10 1.04 -17.34
N ALA A 39 -9.32 0.53 -18.56
CA ALA A 39 -10.65 0.43 -19.16
C ALA A 39 -11.62 -0.52 -18.42
N ALA A 40 -11.12 -1.29 -17.43
CA ALA A 40 -11.95 -2.10 -16.54
C ALA A 40 -12.32 -1.41 -15.21
N LEU A 41 -11.91 -0.15 -15.03
CA LEU A 41 -12.39 0.68 -13.93
C LEU A 41 -13.80 1.18 -14.21
N SER A 42 -14.57 1.41 -13.15
CA SER A 42 -15.77 2.24 -13.22
C SER A 42 -15.40 3.67 -13.59
N ASP A 43 -16.33 4.38 -14.24
CA ASP A 43 -16.12 5.76 -14.72
C ASP A 43 -15.64 6.69 -13.58
N ALA A 44 -16.21 6.54 -12.37
CA ALA A 44 -15.81 7.34 -11.22
C ALA A 44 -14.38 7.05 -10.75
N LEU A 45 -13.93 5.78 -10.75
CA LEU A 45 -12.54 5.47 -10.41
C LEU A 45 -11.57 5.92 -11.51
N LEU A 46 -11.99 5.85 -12.77
CA LEU A 46 -11.21 6.35 -13.90
C LEU A 46 -11.06 7.88 -13.82
N GLU A 47 -12.13 8.60 -13.47
CA GLU A 47 -12.08 10.04 -13.25
C GLU A 47 -11.11 10.43 -12.13
N TYR A 48 -11.03 9.64 -11.05
CA TYR A 48 -10.02 9.86 -10.01
C TYR A 48 -8.59 9.60 -10.50
N VAL A 49 -8.38 8.71 -11.47
CA VAL A 49 -7.07 8.51 -12.10
C VAL A 49 -6.73 9.71 -13.00
N ASP A 50 -7.67 10.14 -13.84
CA ASP A 50 -7.49 11.25 -14.77
C ASP A 50 -7.20 12.57 -14.03
N ASN A 51 -7.87 12.78 -12.90
CA ASN A 51 -7.66 13.93 -12.01
C ASN A 51 -6.45 13.78 -11.06
N ASN A 52 -5.61 12.77 -11.27
CA ASN A 52 -4.41 12.47 -10.47
C ASN A 52 -4.67 12.26 -8.97
N LYS A 53 -5.89 11.91 -8.57
CA LYS A 53 -6.23 11.51 -7.18
C LYS A 53 -5.80 10.08 -6.92
N ILE A 54 -5.86 9.22 -7.92
CA ILE A 54 -5.38 7.84 -7.89
C ILE A 54 -4.23 7.70 -8.89
N PRO A 55 -2.99 7.40 -8.47
CA PRO A 55 -1.90 7.17 -9.41
C PRO A 55 -2.21 6.00 -10.35
N MET A 56 -1.76 6.06 -11.60
CA MET A 56 -2.11 5.02 -12.60
C MET A 56 -1.77 3.60 -12.18
N ILE A 57 -0.67 3.40 -11.44
CA ILE A 57 -0.27 2.08 -10.92
C ILE A 57 -1.23 1.55 -9.85
N VAL A 58 -1.92 2.44 -9.14
CA VAL A 58 -2.97 2.10 -8.18
C VAL A 58 -4.24 1.76 -8.96
N GLY A 59 -4.63 2.60 -9.93
CA GLY A 59 -5.76 2.33 -10.82
C GLY A 59 -5.64 0.98 -11.55
N GLU A 60 -4.43 0.64 -12.03
CA GLU A 60 -4.13 -0.67 -12.62
C GLU A 60 -4.51 -1.82 -11.69
N LYS A 61 -4.22 -1.71 -10.39
CA LYS A 61 -4.54 -2.74 -9.39
C LYS A 61 -6.04 -2.79 -9.10
N LEU A 62 -6.66 -1.63 -8.95
CA LEU A 62 -8.10 -1.51 -8.67
C LEU A 62 -8.96 -2.05 -9.81
N SER A 63 -8.48 -1.99 -11.06
CA SER A 63 -9.19 -2.55 -12.21
C SER A 63 -9.37 -4.08 -12.16
N TYR A 64 -8.68 -4.78 -11.24
CA TYR A 64 -8.86 -6.21 -10.96
C TYR A 64 -10.00 -6.51 -9.99
N LEU A 65 -10.55 -5.50 -9.33
CA LEU A 65 -11.75 -5.65 -8.54
C LEU A 65 -12.97 -5.85 -9.42
N LYS A 66 -13.93 -6.64 -8.94
CA LYS A 66 -15.24 -6.79 -9.60
C LYS A 66 -16.00 -5.46 -9.56
N PRO A 67 -17.00 -5.24 -10.45
CA PRO A 67 -17.79 -4.00 -10.45
C PRO A 67 -18.36 -3.63 -9.07
N GLU A 68 -18.99 -4.58 -8.37
CA GLU A 68 -19.54 -4.38 -7.02
C GLU A 68 -18.45 -4.01 -5.98
N GLU A 69 -17.26 -4.61 -6.08
CA GLU A 69 -16.15 -4.30 -5.18
C GLU A 69 -15.57 -2.90 -5.44
N GLN A 70 -15.65 -2.42 -6.69
CA GLN A 70 -15.30 -1.04 -7.04
C GLN A 70 -16.33 -0.04 -6.50
N GLU A 71 -17.63 -0.39 -6.49
CA GLU A 71 -18.69 0.42 -5.87
C GLU A 71 -18.46 0.56 -4.36
N TRP A 72 -18.18 -0.55 -3.65
CA TRP A 72 -17.84 -0.50 -2.23
C TRP A 72 -16.62 0.38 -1.94
N LEU A 73 -15.59 0.33 -2.80
CA LEU A 73 -14.42 1.20 -2.67
C LEU A 73 -14.79 2.67 -2.85
N LEU A 74 -15.63 2.99 -3.85
CA LEU A 74 -16.10 4.35 -4.07
C LEU A 74 -16.87 4.90 -2.87
N GLU A 75 -17.74 4.09 -2.25
CA GLU A 75 -18.45 4.49 -1.03
C GLU A 75 -17.47 4.79 0.12
N VAL A 76 -16.43 3.97 0.30
CA VAL A 76 -15.42 4.22 1.34
C VAL A 76 -14.62 5.50 1.03
N ILE A 77 -14.24 5.74 -0.23
CA ILE A 77 -13.56 6.97 -0.65
C ILE A 77 -14.46 8.18 -0.38
N ALA A 78 -15.74 8.13 -0.76
CA ALA A 78 -16.68 9.22 -0.56
C ALA A 78 -16.88 9.56 0.93
N ASN A 79 -16.97 8.54 1.78
CA ASN A 79 -17.19 8.71 3.23
C ASN A 79 -15.94 9.15 3.99
N SER A 80 -14.74 8.79 3.53
CA SER A 80 -13.49 9.04 4.27
C SER A 80 -12.60 10.12 3.64
N SER A 81 -12.80 10.44 2.37
CA SER A 81 -11.87 11.22 1.54
C SER A 81 -10.46 10.64 1.46
N ILE A 82 -10.30 9.33 1.72
CA ILE A 82 -9.01 8.62 1.66
C ILE A 82 -8.93 7.81 0.37
N PHE A 83 -7.87 8.03 -0.41
CA PHE A 83 -7.55 7.24 -1.59
C PHE A 83 -6.56 6.13 -1.25
N PRO A 84 -6.69 4.92 -1.84
CA PRO A 84 -5.82 3.80 -1.53
C PRO A 84 -4.38 4.04 -1.97
N THR A 85 -3.42 3.66 -1.12
CA THR A 85 -2.00 3.56 -1.51
C THR A 85 -1.76 2.37 -2.44
N LYS A 86 -0.59 2.31 -3.07
CA LYS A 86 -0.18 1.16 -3.90
C LYS A 86 -0.23 -0.16 -3.12
N GLN A 87 0.18 -0.16 -1.86
CA GLN A 87 0.18 -1.35 -1.01
C GLN A 87 -1.25 -1.77 -0.65
N GLN A 88 -2.09 -0.81 -0.26
CA GLN A 88 -3.50 -1.06 0.02
C GLN A 88 -4.20 -1.64 -1.23
N ALA A 89 -4.02 -1.03 -2.41
CA ALA A 89 -4.63 -1.53 -3.64
C ALA A 89 -4.15 -2.93 -4.05
N GLU A 90 -2.89 -3.30 -3.79
CA GLU A 90 -2.44 -4.69 -4.00
C GLU A 90 -3.16 -5.64 -3.03
N GLN A 91 -3.27 -5.26 -1.75
CA GLN A 91 -3.98 -6.06 -0.75
C GLN A 91 -5.47 -6.24 -1.10
N LEU A 92 -6.14 -5.19 -1.59
CA LEU A 92 -7.53 -5.28 -2.06
C LEU A 92 -7.65 -6.25 -3.24
N LYS A 93 -6.76 -6.12 -4.23
CA LYS A 93 -6.71 -7.01 -5.40
C LYS A 93 -6.48 -8.47 -5.01
N GLU A 94 -5.54 -8.76 -4.11
CA GLU A 94 -5.29 -10.12 -3.62
C GLU A 94 -6.51 -10.67 -2.86
N CYS A 95 -7.17 -9.85 -2.04
CA CYS A 95 -8.36 -10.26 -1.30
C CYS A 95 -9.55 -10.56 -2.24
N SER A 96 -9.73 -9.74 -3.28
CA SER A 96 -10.73 -9.94 -4.34
C SER A 96 -10.47 -11.23 -5.13
N ALA A 97 -9.22 -11.46 -5.54
CA ALA A 97 -8.82 -12.68 -6.25
C ALA A 97 -9.10 -13.95 -5.42
N ASN A 98 -9.04 -13.85 -4.09
CA ASN A 98 -9.38 -14.93 -3.16
C ASN A 98 -10.89 -15.02 -2.83
N GLY A 99 -11.73 -14.14 -3.40
CA GLY A 99 -13.18 -14.11 -3.16
C GLY A 99 -13.58 -13.68 -1.75
N LYS A 100 -12.69 -13.01 -1.02
CA LYS A 100 -12.90 -12.62 0.39
C LYS A 100 -13.12 -11.13 0.59
N LEU A 101 -13.02 -10.34 -0.49
CA LEU A 101 -13.19 -8.90 -0.40
C LEU A 101 -14.65 -8.54 -0.10
N ASN A 102 -14.83 -7.66 0.87
CA ASN A 102 -16.11 -7.07 1.24
C ASN A 102 -15.89 -5.62 1.68
N GLN A 103 -16.98 -4.84 1.76
CA GLN A 103 -16.92 -3.42 2.10
C GLN A 103 -16.22 -3.14 3.44
N SER A 104 -16.52 -3.92 4.49
CA SER A 104 -15.89 -3.76 5.80
C SER A 104 -14.38 -3.96 5.76
N TYR A 105 -13.91 -4.92 4.95
CA TYR A 105 -12.48 -5.14 4.74
C TYR A 105 -11.83 -3.96 3.99
N ILE A 106 -12.48 -3.42 2.96
CA ILE A 106 -11.99 -2.23 2.24
C ILE A 106 -11.84 -1.06 3.22
N TYR A 107 -12.87 -0.79 4.03
CA TYR A 107 -12.83 0.24 5.07
C TYR A 107 -11.66 0.03 6.03
N ALA A 108 -11.49 -1.20 6.55
CA ALA A 108 -10.41 -1.53 7.45
C ALA A 108 -9.02 -1.34 6.81
N VAL A 109 -8.84 -1.69 5.53
CA VAL A 109 -7.57 -1.48 4.83
C VAL A 109 -7.26 -0.01 4.62
N LEU A 110 -8.24 0.79 4.18
CA LEU A 110 -8.05 2.22 3.87
C LEU A 110 -7.82 3.06 5.14
N LEU A 111 -8.57 2.80 6.21
CA LEU A 111 -8.48 3.55 7.46
C LEU A 111 -7.44 3.03 8.44
N LYS A 112 -6.78 1.90 8.14
CA LYS A 112 -5.66 1.44 8.94
C LYS A 112 -4.60 2.53 8.95
N LYS A 113 -4.49 3.27 10.06
CA LYS A 113 -3.32 4.10 10.32
C LYS A 113 -2.13 3.19 10.15
N GLU A 114 -1.31 3.46 9.14
CA GLU A 114 0.04 2.94 9.14
C GLU A 114 0.60 3.36 10.49
N SER A 115 0.89 2.39 11.36
CA SER A 115 1.80 2.64 12.46
C SER A 115 3.13 2.91 11.79
N SER A 116 3.33 4.17 11.39
CA SER A 116 4.57 4.64 10.82
C SER A 116 5.63 4.21 11.82
N LYS A 117 6.38 3.15 11.47
CA LYS A 117 7.49 2.68 12.28
C LYS A 117 8.46 3.85 12.28
N ILE A 118 8.44 4.62 13.36
CA ILE A 118 9.35 5.75 13.52
C ILE A 118 10.73 5.12 13.64
N ASN A 119 11.50 5.20 12.56
CA ASN A 119 12.89 4.79 12.57
C ASN A 119 13.67 5.87 13.31
N VAL A 120 14.06 5.59 14.55
CA VAL A 120 14.89 6.47 15.35
C VAL A 120 16.35 6.05 15.16
N THR A 121 17.18 6.95 14.62
CA THR A 121 18.64 6.76 14.54
C THR A 121 19.33 7.73 15.48
N ILE A 122 20.14 7.21 16.40
CA ILE A 122 20.93 8.02 17.34
C ILE A 122 22.38 8.07 16.84
N PRO A 123 22.98 9.24 16.61
CA PRO A 123 24.37 9.34 16.17
C PRO A 123 25.35 8.74 17.19
N ALA A 124 26.33 7.97 16.71
CA ALA A 124 27.34 7.31 17.55
C ALA A 124 28.08 8.28 18.50
N LYS A 125 28.42 9.47 18.00
CA LYS A 125 29.05 10.53 18.82
C LYS A 125 28.15 11.01 19.95
N LYS A 126 26.84 11.05 19.71
CA LYS A 126 25.88 11.51 20.71
C LYS A 126 25.64 10.44 21.77
N ILE A 127 25.47 9.18 21.37
CA ILE A 127 25.26 8.09 22.32
C ILE A 127 26.54 7.79 23.12
N GLY A 128 27.72 7.85 22.50
CA GLY A 128 29.00 7.59 23.15
C GLY A 128 29.29 8.53 24.33
N ASN A 129 28.75 9.75 24.34
CA ASN A 129 28.91 10.68 25.48
C ASN A 129 28.25 10.19 26.78
N TYR A 130 27.38 9.17 26.72
CA TYR A 130 26.66 8.64 27.89
C TYR A 130 27.24 7.31 28.39
N PHE A 131 28.23 6.75 27.72
CA PHE A 131 28.80 5.43 28.02
C PHE A 131 30.33 5.50 28.14
N PRO A 132 30.96 4.61 28.92
CA PRO A 132 32.41 4.47 28.92
C PRO A 132 32.92 4.06 27.53
N GLU A 133 34.12 4.51 27.15
CA GLU A 133 34.75 4.16 25.86
C GLU A 133 35.02 2.66 25.70
N THR A 134 35.01 1.92 26.80
CA THR A 134 35.23 0.46 26.83
C THR A 134 33.99 -0.35 26.48
N TYR A 135 32.81 0.28 26.36
CA TYR A 135 31.58 -0.43 26.05
C TYR A 135 31.51 -0.81 24.57
N SER A 136 31.15 -2.06 24.31
CA SER A 136 30.80 -2.51 22.96
C SER A 136 29.43 -1.98 22.54
N LYS A 137 29.14 -2.05 21.23
CA LYS A 137 27.83 -1.67 20.69
C LYS A 137 26.70 -2.45 21.36
N GLU A 138 26.89 -3.76 21.55
CA GLU A 138 25.91 -4.66 22.15
C GLU A 138 25.62 -4.26 23.60
N GLN A 139 26.65 -3.93 24.38
CA GLN A 139 26.50 -3.47 25.76
C GLN A 139 25.75 -2.14 25.84
N ILE A 140 25.99 -1.22 24.90
CA ILE A 140 25.25 0.04 24.80
C ILE A 140 23.77 -0.26 24.49
N GLU A 141 23.49 -1.13 23.52
CA GLU A 141 22.12 -1.52 23.16
C GLU A 141 21.37 -2.18 24.34
N GLU A 142 22.02 -3.10 25.06
CA GLU A 142 21.44 -3.75 26.25
C GLU A 142 21.04 -2.74 27.33
N VAL A 143 21.91 -1.78 27.63
CA VAL A 143 21.60 -0.73 28.61
C VAL A 143 20.49 0.19 28.12
N ILE A 144 20.48 0.56 26.83
CA ILE A 144 19.39 1.36 26.25
C ILE A 144 18.05 0.64 26.42
N PHE A 145 17.96 -0.65 26.06
CA PHE A 145 16.73 -1.41 26.21
C PHE A 145 16.31 -1.54 27.67
N MET A 146 17.25 -1.83 28.59
CA MET A 146 16.97 -1.89 30.02
C MET A 146 16.41 -0.56 30.57
N LEU A 147 16.95 0.58 30.15
CA LEU A 147 16.46 1.90 30.56
C LEU A 147 15.06 2.19 29.99
N LEU A 148 14.81 1.80 28.74
CA LEU A 148 13.51 1.96 28.09
C LEU A 148 12.44 1.05 28.71
N ASP A 149 12.80 -0.17 29.12
CA ASP A 149 11.90 -1.09 29.81
C ASP A 149 11.52 -0.54 31.19
N LYS A 150 12.50 -0.05 31.98
CA LYS A 150 12.22 0.64 33.25
C LYS A 150 11.33 1.87 33.07
N TRP A 151 11.59 2.68 32.05
CA TRP A 151 10.74 3.84 31.74
C TRP A 151 9.31 3.42 31.37
N LYS A 152 9.15 2.33 30.62
CA LYS A 152 7.86 1.79 30.21
C LYS A 152 7.07 1.22 31.40
N GLU A 153 7.74 0.51 32.30
CA GLU A 153 7.16 0.01 33.55
C GLU A 153 6.65 1.15 34.43
N ASN A 154 7.46 2.20 34.60
CA ASN A 154 7.08 3.38 35.37
C ASN A 154 5.87 4.12 34.77
N LYS A 155 5.69 4.09 33.44
CA LYS A 155 4.50 4.67 32.80
C LYS A 155 3.23 3.85 32.98
N LYS A 156 3.34 2.52 33.10
CA LYS A 156 2.17 1.68 33.40
C LYS A 156 1.63 1.96 34.80
N GLY A 157 2.50 2.21 35.78
CA GLY A 157 2.07 2.57 37.15
C GLY A 157 1.40 3.95 37.30
N VAL A 158 1.48 4.83 36.29
CA VAL A 158 0.81 6.14 36.28
C VAL A 158 -0.54 6.09 35.56
N ALA A 159 -0.68 5.23 34.55
CA ALA A 159 -1.94 5.05 33.82
C ALA A 159 -3.08 4.49 34.70
N ASP A 160 -2.75 3.69 35.73
CA ASP A 160 -3.74 3.13 36.65
C ASP A 160 -4.20 4.12 37.74
N ALA A 161 -3.58 5.30 37.85
CA ALA A 161 -3.91 6.31 38.86
C ALA A 161 -4.70 7.52 38.31
N GLU A 162 -4.77 7.69 36.98
CA GLU A 162 -5.53 8.78 36.34
C GLU A 162 -6.95 8.36 35.92
N ASP A 163 -7.32 7.08 36.06
CA ASP A 163 -8.66 6.54 35.76
C ASP A 163 -9.57 6.37 37.01
N THR A 164 -9.20 6.97 38.15
CA THR A 164 -9.99 6.90 39.41
C THR A 164 -10.35 8.23 40.06
N VAL A 165 -10.57 9.29 39.26
CA VAL A 165 -11.27 10.51 39.72
C VAL A 165 -12.31 10.96 38.72
#